data_AF-A0A4R5NSW2-F1
#
_entry.id   AF-A0A4R5NSW2-F1
#
_cell.length_a   1.000
_cell.length_b   1.000
_cell.length_c   1.000
_cell.angle_alpha   90.00
_cell.angle_beta   90.00
_cell.angle_gamma   90.00
#
_symmetry.space_group_name_H-M   'P 1'
#
loop_
_entity.id
_entity.type
_entity.pdbx_description
1 polymer ?
#
loop_
_entity_poly.entity_id
_entity_poly.type
_entity_poly.pdbx_seq_one_letter_code
_entity_poly.pdbx_strand_id
1 'polypeptide(L)'
;MKFTKMILTMVFVCLFAIGYQTSTTSAATWHAGTPTALQGKWQQKSSNHDGNHAYYNKVSITKESLETTYFGGMPDLFTHIKWHKVSHNTYVLHARRFIDGYQHKIHRLTIKRISHNRMYMHLDGHTYFSSRHHLFNRY
;
A
#
# COMPACT_ATOMS: atom_id res chain seq x y z
N MET A 1 -40.10 -46.99 6.72
CA MET A 1 -40.50 -45.57 6.86
C MET A 1 -39.75 -44.78 7.95
N LYS A 2 -39.32 -45.40 9.07
CA LYS A 2 -38.64 -44.67 10.17
C LYS A 2 -37.18 -44.29 9.84
N PHE A 3 -36.45 -45.15 9.13
CA PHE A 3 -35.04 -44.92 8.74
C PHE A 3 -34.87 -43.81 7.69
N THR A 4 -35.78 -43.74 6.71
CA THR A 4 -35.76 -42.72 5.64
C THR A 4 -36.02 -41.32 6.18
N LYS A 5 -36.89 -41.19 7.20
CA LYS A 5 -37.11 -39.92 7.91
C LYS A 5 -35.85 -39.48 8.67
N MET A 6 -35.12 -40.41 9.29
CA MET A 6 -33.92 -40.11 10.09
C MET A 6 -32.73 -39.64 9.22
N ILE A 7 -32.56 -40.22 8.03
CA ILE A 7 -31.54 -39.79 7.06
C ILE A 7 -31.86 -38.39 6.51
N LEU A 8 -33.13 -38.11 6.22
CA LEU A 8 -33.55 -36.82 5.68
C LEU A 8 -33.33 -35.67 6.68
N THR A 9 -33.55 -35.91 7.98
CA THR A 9 -33.29 -34.92 9.03
C THR A 9 -31.80 -34.65 9.22
N MET A 10 -30.95 -35.68 9.11
CA MET A 10 -29.50 -35.56 9.28
C MET A 10 -28.85 -34.77 8.13
N VAL A 11 -29.31 -34.98 6.90
CA VAL A 11 -28.85 -34.20 5.73
C VAL A 11 -29.22 -32.72 5.86
N PHE A 12 -30.41 -32.42 6.38
CA PHE A 12 -30.87 -31.04 6.59
C PHE A 12 -30.05 -30.29 7.65
N VAL A 13 -29.66 -30.97 8.73
CA VAL A 13 -28.82 -30.39 9.80
C VAL A 13 -27.38 -30.13 9.31
N CYS A 14 -26.82 -31.04 8.50
CA CYS A 14 -25.50 -30.85 7.91
C CYS A 14 -25.46 -29.70 6.89
N LEU A 15 -26.52 -29.51 6.09
CA LEU A 15 -26.61 -28.38 5.14
C LEU A 15 -26.71 -27.03 5.85
N PHE A 16 -27.39 -26.95 7.01
CA PHE A 16 -27.45 -25.73 7.80
C PHE A 16 -26.12 -25.40 8.50
N ALA A 17 -25.34 -26.40 8.91
CA ALA A 17 -24.05 -26.19 9.58
C ALA A 17 -22.96 -25.60 8.64
N ILE A 18 -23.07 -25.81 7.32
CA ILE A 18 -22.09 -25.31 6.34
C ILE A 18 -22.41 -23.86 5.92
N GLY A 19 -23.66 -23.41 6.05
CA GLY A 19 -24.11 -22.08 5.64
C GLY A 19 -23.73 -20.92 6.58
N TYR A 20 -23.26 -21.21 7.80
CA TYR A 20 -22.94 -20.20 8.83
C TYR A 20 -21.44 -19.95 9.00
N GLN A 21 -20.64 -20.10 7.93
CA GLN A 21 -19.32 -19.49 7.91
C GLN A 21 -19.49 -17.98 7.67
N THR A 22 -19.74 -17.26 8.77
CA THR A 22 -19.67 -15.81 8.79
C THR A 22 -18.25 -15.43 8.37
N SER A 23 -18.10 -15.04 7.11
CA SER A 23 -16.89 -14.41 6.63
C SER A 23 -16.76 -13.12 7.42
N THR A 24 -15.91 -13.13 8.45
CA THR A 24 -15.58 -11.97 9.26
C THR A 24 -14.87 -10.98 8.34
N THR A 25 -15.66 -10.18 7.64
CA THR A 25 -15.18 -9.08 6.82
C THR A 25 -14.68 -8.03 7.79
N SER A 26 -13.42 -8.15 8.18
CA SER A 26 -12.75 -7.14 8.99
C SER A 26 -12.63 -5.88 8.13
N ALA A 27 -13.45 -4.88 8.42
CA ALA A 27 -13.37 -3.60 7.75
C ALA A 27 -11.96 -3.04 7.93
N ALA A 28 -11.33 -2.59 6.83
CA ALA A 28 -10.01 -1.99 6.90
C ALA A 28 -10.04 -0.74 7.78
N THR A 29 -9.31 -0.76 8.90
CA THR A 29 -9.17 0.42 9.75
C THR A 29 -8.20 1.41 9.11
N TRP A 30 -8.72 2.59 8.76
CA TRP A 30 -7.93 3.68 8.20
C TRP A 30 -7.48 4.64 9.28
N HIS A 31 -6.20 5.01 9.23
CA HIS A 31 -5.55 5.94 10.14
C HIS A 31 -5.16 7.21 9.38
N ALA A 32 -5.29 8.38 10.02
CA ALA A 32 -4.83 9.63 9.44
C ALA A 32 -3.30 9.74 9.43
N GLY A 33 -2.75 10.45 8.45
CA GLY A 33 -1.32 10.70 8.29
C GLY A 33 -0.57 9.53 7.63
N THR A 34 0.68 9.33 8.01
CA THR A 34 1.54 8.23 7.53
C THR A 34 1.92 7.29 8.67
N PRO A 35 2.16 5.99 8.39
CA PRO A 35 2.66 5.07 9.40
C PRO A 35 4.05 5.49 9.89
N THR A 36 4.27 5.53 11.20
CA THR A 36 5.57 5.87 11.81
C THR A 36 6.73 5.02 11.27
N ALA A 37 6.47 3.76 10.95
CA ALA A 37 7.47 2.85 10.36
C ALA A 37 8.02 3.31 9.00
N LEU A 38 7.29 4.16 8.28
CA LEU A 38 7.66 4.68 6.96
C LEU A 38 8.28 6.08 7.04
N GLN A 39 8.08 6.81 8.14
CA GLN A 39 8.57 8.18 8.27
C GLN A 39 10.09 8.26 8.20
N GLY A 40 10.59 9.35 7.63
CA GLY A 40 12.00 9.64 7.42
C GLY A 40 12.37 9.93 5.97
N LYS A 41 13.67 10.01 5.71
CA LYS A 41 14.24 10.29 4.41
C LYS A 41 14.75 9.01 3.76
N TRP A 42 14.46 8.90 2.47
CA TRP A 42 14.72 7.71 1.68
C TRP A 42 15.30 8.12 0.33
N GLN A 43 16.24 7.35 -0.18
CA GLN A 43 16.85 7.60 -1.47
C GLN A 43 17.04 6.31 -2.27
N GLN A 44 16.85 6.41 -3.57
CA GLN A 44 17.12 5.34 -4.52
C GLN A 44 18.11 5.86 -5.55
N LYS A 45 19.22 5.15 -5.71
CA LYS A 45 20.18 5.42 -6.79
C LYS A 45 19.52 5.05 -8.12
N SER A 46 19.52 6.00 -9.04
CA SER A 46 19.04 5.83 -10.41
C SER A 46 20.15 6.25 -11.37
N SER A 47 20.08 5.74 -12.59
CA SER A 47 21.03 6.05 -13.66
C SER A 47 20.29 6.77 -14.77
N ASN A 48 20.91 7.80 -15.35
CA ASN A 48 20.39 8.40 -16.58
C ASN A 48 20.46 7.38 -17.72
N HIS A 49 19.70 7.60 -18.79
CA HIS A 49 19.67 6.75 -19.99
C HIS A 49 21.08 6.50 -20.58
N ASP A 50 22.03 7.44 -20.39
CA ASP A 50 23.40 7.34 -20.89
C ASP A 50 24.38 6.64 -19.91
N GLY A 51 23.90 6.13 -18.77
CA GLY A 51 24.68 5.34 -17.80
C GLY A 51 25.78 6.10 -17.02
N ASN A 52 26.19 7.28 -17.49
CA ASN A 52 27.39 7.97 -16.99
C ASN A 52 27.16 8.88 -15.77
N HIS A 53 25.91 9.19 -15.43
CA HIS A 53 25.58 10.02 -14.27
C HIS A 53 24.57 9.32 -13.37
N ALA A 54 24.97 9.10 -12.11
CA ALA A 54 24.08 8.62 -11.07
C ALA A 54 23.38 9.81 -10.41
N TYR A 55 22.06 9.73 -10.29
CA TYR A 55 21.27 10.65 -9.48
C TYR A 55 20.51 9.87 -8.41
N TYR A 56 20.03 10.60 -7.40
CA TYR A 56 19.25 10.00 -6.32
C TYR A 56 17.83 10.52 -6.36
N ASN A 57 16.88 9.62 -6.58
CA ASN A 57 15.48 9.89 -6.30
C ASN A 57 15.32 9.92 -4.79
N LYS A 58 14.86 11.03 -4.22
CA LYS A 58 14.67 11.20 -2.78
C LYS A 58 13.19 11.23 -2.48
N VAL A 59 12.85 10.65 -1.33
CA VAL A 59 11.50 10.64 -0.78
C VAL A 59 11.59 11.05 0.68
N SER A 60 10.83 12.07 1.06
CA SER A 60 10.67 12.51 2.45
C SER A 60 9.27 12.17 2.92
N ILE A 61 9.16 11.34 3.95
CA ILE A 61 7.88 10.94 4.53
C ILE A 61 7.79 11.55 5.93
N THR A 62 6.89 12.51 6.09
CA THR A 62 6.53 13.10 7.39
C THR A 62 5.24 12.47 7.90
N LYS A 63 4.77 12.89 9.07
CA LYS A 63 3.48 12.45 9.61
C LYS A 63 2.31 12.78 8.67
N GLU A 64 2.37 13.88 7.92
CA GLU A 64 1.21 14.43 7.19
C GLU A 64 1.42 14.47 5.68
N SER A 65 2.67 14.33 5.21
CA SER A 65 3.03 14.46 3.81
C SER A 65 4.03 13.40 3.36
N LEU A 66 4.04 13.19 2.05
CA LEU A 66 5.07 12.43 1.34
C LEU A 66 5.51 13.26 0.13
N GLU A 67 6.79 13.61 0.09
CA GLU A 67 7.38 14.41 -0.99
C GLU A 67 8.39 13.54 -1.75
N THR A 68 8.39 13.62 -3.07
CA THR A 68 9.31 12.86 -3.93
C THR A 68 10.01 13.81 -4.90
N THR A 69 11.31 13.66 -5.14
CA THR A 69 12.05 14.63 -5.96
C THR A 69 11.92 14.40 -7.47
N TYR A 70 11.35 13.28 -7.92
CA TYR A 70 11.30 12.98 -9.35
C TYR A 70 10.01 12.27 -9.76
N PHE A 71 9.11 13.06 -10.37
CA PHE A 71 8.02 12.56 -11.19
C PHE A 71 7.93 13.41 -12.47
N GLY A 72 8.71 13.06 -13.50
CA GLY A 72 8.64 13.75 -14.80
C GLY A 72 9.26 15.15 -14.84
N GLY A 73 10.22 15.46 -13.96
CA GLY A 73 11.02 16.70 -14.01
C GLY A 73 10.78 17.70 -12.88
N MET A 74 9.76 17.50 -12.04
CA MET A 74 9.53 18.30 -10.82
C MET A 74 9.30 17.41 -9.59
N PRO A 75 9.54 17.94 -8.38
CA PRO A 75 9.11 17.31 -7.15
C PRO A 75 7.58 17.15 -7.12
N ASP A 76 7.14 16.09 -6.47
CA ASP A 76 5.73 15.75 -6.32
C ASP A 76 5.39 15.60 -4.84
N LEU A 77 4.23 16.12 -4.45
CA LEU A 77 3.81 16.22 -3.05
C LEU A 77 2.46 15.53 -2.86
N PHE A 78 2.40 14.65 -1.88
CA PHE A 78 1.21 13.95 -1.45
C PHE A 78 0.78 14.43 -0.06
N THR A 79 -0.50 14.78 0.09
CA THR A 79 -1.11 15.29 1.33
C THR A 79 -2.45 14.62 1.62
N HIS A 80 -3.12 14.99 2.71
CA HIS A 80 -4.42 14.42 3.12
C HIS A 80 -4.37 12.89 3.22
N ILE A 81 -3.27 12.38 3.76
CA ILE A 81 -2.96 10.97 3.72
C ILE A 81 -3.83 10.23 4.73
N LYS A 82 -4.42 9.11 4.29
CA LYS A 82 -4.97 8.07 5.16
C LYS A 82 -4.29 6.76 4.82
N TRP A 83 -4.06 5.90 5.80
CA TRP A 83 -3.40 4.62 5.56
C TRP A 83 -4.04 3.47 6.30
N HIS A 84 -3.85 2.27 5.78
CA HIS A 84 -4.11 1.04 6.52
C HIS A 84 -3.02 0.00 6.22
N LYS A 85 -2.82 -0.92 7.17
CA LYS A 85 -1.90 -2.04 7.01
C LYS A 85 -2.65 -3.18 6.31
N VAL A 86 -2.17 -3.61 5.15
CA VAL A 86 -2.78 -4.72 4.39
C VAL A 86 -2.17 -6.07 4.73
N SER A 87 -0.89 -6.09 5.13
CA SER A 87 -0.19 -7.30 5.57
C SER A 87 1.07 -6.93 6.34
N HIS A 88 1.86 -7.93 6.72
CA HIS A 88 3.13 -7.70 7.41
C HIS A 88 4.02 -6.74 6.60
N ASN A 89 4.36 -5.60 7.22
CA ASN A 89 5.16 -4.50 6.66
C ASN A 89 4.68 -3.92 5.31
N THR A 90 3.42 -4.15 4.95
CA THR A 90 2.83 -3.61 3.71
C THR A 90 1.70 -2.66 4.07
N TYR A 91 1.81 -1.45 3.56
CA TYR A 91 0.93 -0.32 3.85
C TYR A 91 0.33 0.19 2.55
N VAL A 92 -0.94 0.54 2.60
CA VAL A 92 -1.62 1.25 1.53
C VAL A 92 -1.99 2.63 2.05
N LEU A 93 -1.58 3.65 1.31
CA LEU A 93 -1.82 5.06 1.58
C LEU A 93 -2.76 5.60 0.49
N HIS A 94 -3.84 6.25 0.90
CA HIS A 94 -4.68 7.09 0.07
C HIS A 94 -4.25 8.52 0.29
N ALA A 95 -3.87 9.22 -0.78
CA ALA A 95 -3.33 10.57 -0.69
C ALA A 95 -3.78 11.43 -1.86
N ARG A 96 -3.90 12.74 -1.62
CA ARG A 96 -4.08 13.73 -2.68
C ARG A 96 -2.72 14.16 -3.20
N ARG A 97 -2.55 14.06 -4.50
CA ARG A 97 -1.34 14.48 -5.19
C ARG A 97 -1.48 15.93 -5.61
N PHE A 98 -0.47 16.75 -5.33
CA PHE A 98 -0.55 18.20 -5.51
C PHE A 98 -0.69 18.60 -6.99
N ILE A 99 0.03 17.93 -7.89
CA ILE A 99 0.03 18.27 -9.33
C ILE A 99 -1.33 18.07 -10.01
N ASP A 100 -2.21 17.22 -9.46
CA ASP A 100 -3.56 17.01 -10.01
C ASP A 100 -4.53 18.13 -9.61
N GLY A 101 -4.07 19.15 -8.88
CA GLY A 101 -4.81 20.38 -8.59
C GLY A 101 -6.16 20.14 -7.92
N TYR A 102 -7.21 20.80 -8.44
CA TYR A 102 -8.58 20.74 -7.92
C TYR A 102 -9.34 19.47 -8.29
N GLN A 103 -8.73 18.49 -8.98
CA GLN A 103 -9.42 17.26 -9.36
C GLN A 103 -9.75 16.36 -8.16
N HIS A 104 -9.28 16.72 -6.96
CA HIS A 104 -9.48 15.97 -5.70
C HIS A 104 -9.18 14.47 -5.82
N LYS A 105 -8.36 14.10 -6.82
CA LYS A 105 -8.05 12.72 -7.14
C LYS A 105 -7.28 12.10 -5.98
N ILE A 106 -7.73 10.94 -5.55
CA ILE A 106 -7.09 10.17 -4.51
C ILE A 106 -6.24 9.10 -5.18
N HIS A 107 -4.94 9.19 -4.94
CA HIS A 107 -3.96 8.22 -5.41
C HIS A 107 -3.71 7.14 -4.36
N ARG A 108 -3.37 5.95 -4.85
CA ARG A 108 -3.02 4.81 -4.00
C ARG A 108 -1.53 4.57 -4.03
N LEU A 109 -0.85 4.92 -2.94
CA LEU A 109 0.54 4.59 -2.70
C LEU A 109 0.61 3.23 -1.98
N THR A 110 1.31 2.26 -2.58
CA THR A 110 1.56 0.96 -1.93
C THR A 110 3.01 0.90 -1.50
N ILE A 111 3.26 0.79 -0.20
CA ILE A 111 4.60 0.80 0.37
C ILE A 111 4.85 -0.51 1.11
N LYS A 112 5.87 -1.25 0.70
CA LYS A 112 6.32 -2.47 1.40
C LYS A 112 7.69 -2.23 2.00
N ARG A 113 7.77 -2.22 3.33
CA ARG A 113 9.03 -2.14 4.07
C ARG A 113 9.68 -3.51 4.11
N ILE A 114 10.85 -3.65 3.49
CA ILE A 114 11.59 -4.91 3.38
C ILE A 114 12.50 -5.11 4.59
N SER A 115 13.10 -4.02 5.07
CA SER A 115 13.85 -3.99 6.32
C SER A 115 13.74 -2.62 6.97
N HIS A 116 14.41 -2.42 8.11
CA HIS A 116 14.39 -1.12 8.79
C HIS A 116 14.78 0.05 7.85
N ASN A 117 15.70 -0.21 6.92
CA ASN A 117 16.32 0.77 6.04
C ASN A 117 15.99 0.57 4.55
N ARG A 118 15.10 -0.36 4.17
CA ARG A 118 14.80 -0.63 2.75
C ARG A 118 13.30 -0.74 2.51
N MET A 119 12.80 -0.14 1.44
CA MET A 119 11.38 -0.22 1.06
C MET A 119 11.12 -0.12 -0.45
N TYR A 120 10.02 -0.74 -0.89
CA TYR A 120 9.37 -0.44 -2.17
C TYR A 120 8.24 0.55 -1.96
N MET A 121 8.02 1.41 -2.95
CA MET A 121 6.88 2.28 -3.10
C MET A 121 6.38 2.22 -4.55
N HIS A 122 5.07 2.09 -4.73
CA HIS A 122 4.40 2.10 -6.03
C HIS A 122 3.27 3.14 -6.00
N LEU A 123 2.99 3.77 -7.14
CA LEU A 123 1.86 4.69 -7.33
C LEU A 123 0.82 4.03 -8.21
N ASP A 124 -0.42 3.93 -7.72
CA ASP A 124 -1.57 3.35 -8.42
C ASP A 124 -1.32 1.93 -8.96
N GLY A 125 -0.44 1.18 -8.28
CA GLY A 125 -0.05 -0.18 -8.67
C GLY A 125 1.13 -0.25 -9.64
N HIS A 126 1.60 0.89 -10.16
CA HIS A 126 2.74 0.96 -11.06
C HIS A 126 4.06 1.16 -10.29
N THR A 127 5.14 0.60 -10.81
CA THR A 127 6.50 0.65 -10.24
C THR A 127 7.20 1.99 -10.46
N TYR A 128 6.45 3.09 -10.58
CA TYR A 128 6.99 4.42 -10.92
C TYR A 128 8.10 4.87 -9.96
N PHE A 129 7.94 4.61 -8.66
CA PHE A 129 8.95 5.02 -7.68
C PHE A 129 10.07 4.00 -7.51
N SER A 130 9.76 2.70 -7.53
CA SER A 130 10.73 1.65 -7.25
C SER A 130 10.27 0.30 -7.80
N SER A 131 11.21 -0.64 -7.91
CA SER A 131 10.97 -2.03 -8.31
C SER A 131 11.82 -2.97 -7.46
N ARG A 132 11.60 -4.28 -7.55
CA ARG A 132 12.36 -5.30 -6.78
C ARG A 132 13.89 -5.14 -6.80
N HIS A 133 14.43 -4.57 -7.86
CA HIS A 133 15.87 -4.41 -8.06
C HIS A 133 16.37 -3.01 -7.70
N HIS A 134 15.48 -2.01 -7.65
CA HIS A 134 15.81 -0.62 -7.34
C HIS A 134 14.96 -0.18 -6.16
N LEU A 135 15.50 -0.37 -4.96
CA LEU A 135 14.87 -0.08 -3.68
C LEU A 135 15.25 1.31 -3.17
N PHE A 136 14.34 1.92 -2.42
CA PHE A 136 14.69 3.04 -1.56
C PHE A 136 15.46 2.55 -0.33
N ASN A 137 16.55 3.24 -0.02
CA ASN A 137 17.34 3.08 1.18
C ASN A 137 17.17 4.30 2.08
N ARG A 138 17.09 4.09 3.40
CA ARG A 138 17.09 5.18 4.37
C ARG A 138 18.46 5.88 4.38
N TYR A 139 18.48 7.20 4.55
CA TYR A 139 19.69 8.03 4.66
C TYR A 139 19.52 9.19 5.63
#